data_AF-A0A257W5A8-F1
#
_entry.id   AF-A0A257W5A8-F1
#
_cell.length_a   1.000
_cell.length_b   1.000
_cell.length_c   1.000
_cell.angle_alpha   90.00
_cell.angle_beta   90.00
_cell.angle_gamma   90.00
#
_symmetry.space_group_name_H-M   'P 1'
#
loop_
_entity.id
_entity.type
_entity.pdbx_description
1 polymer ?
#
loop_
_entity_poly.entity_id
_entity_poly.type
_entity_poly.pdbx_seq_one_letter_code
_entity_poly.pdbx_strand_id
1 'polypeptide(L)'
;DHRWGNMSQYYYSVSSFGPYLSQFNDTSMNQFSVYGSLFLHFLDDDLNIEIGGRANDHSRYGGNSTFTFNPSYRLSDRFRVFGSVASGYKAPTIYQLYDVFSGNPELKPERSVNYEAGIQQTGKKWSNRIVYFFRDIDNGLDFDYNSFVYFNFVKQKVHGVEYEFTAQPTDKLTLSGNYTFLF
;
A
#
# COMPACT_ATOMS: atom_id res chain seq x y z
N ASP A 1 13.68 -9.99 -5.12
CA ASP A 1 13.11 -8.95 -6.00
C ASP A 1 14.14 -7.85 -6.18
N HIS A 2 14.33 -7.37 -7.41
CA HIS A 2 15.28 -6.30 -7.71
C HIS A 2 14.58 -5.28 -8.60
N ARG A 3 14.58 -4.02 -8.16
CA ARG A 3 13.93 -2.91 -8.85
C ARG A 3 14.96 -1.85 -9.17
N TRP A 4 14.96 -1.42 -10.42
CA TRP A 4 15.80 -0.33 -10.92
C TRP A 4 14.90 0.73 -11.55
N GLY A 5 15.04 1.97 -11.09
CA GLY A 5 14.38 3.14 -11.64
C GLY A 5 15.42 4.10 -12.17
N ASN A 6 15.21 4.57 -13.39
CA ASN A 6 16.00 5.64 -13.99
C ASN A 6 15.05 6.72 -14.48
N MET A 7 15.46 7.97 -14.33
CA MET A 7 14.76 9.10 -14.91
C MET A 7 15.79 9.96 -15.64
N SER A 8 15.56 10.14 -16.93
CA SER A 8 16.18 11.20 -17.71
C SER A 8 15.10 12.15 -18.18
N GLN A 9 15.34 13.45 -18.07
CA GLN A 9 14.41 14.48 -18.53
C GLN A 9 15.14 15.41 -19.47
N TYR A 10 14.67 15.47 -20.71
CA TYR A 10 15.15 16.42 -21.71
C TYR A 10 14.02 17.38 -22.05
N TYR A 11 14.21 18.66 -21.73
CA TYR A 11 13.29 19.73 -22.03
C TYR A 11 14.03 20.77 -22.88
N TYR A 12 13.49 21.06 -24.05
CA TYR A 12 14.01 22.07 -24.97
C TYR A 12 12.84 22.94 -25.41
N SER A 13 12.83 24.19 -24.96
CA SER A 13 11.82 25.18 -25.37
C SER A 13 12.52 26.39 -25.95
N VAL A 14 12.08 26.83 -27.13
CA VAL A 14 12.57 28.06 -27.77
C VAL A 14 11.46 29.10 -27.63
N SER A 15 11.75 30.17 -26.89
CA SER A 15 10.81 31.28 -26.68
C SER A 15 11.47 32.62 -26.99
N SER A 16 10.67 33.70 -27.08
CA SER A 16 11.15 35.07 -27.22
C SER A 16 12.03 35.55 -26.05
N PHE A 17 12.11 34.78 -24.96
CA PHE A 17 12.96 35.01 -23.78
C PHE A 17 14.23 34.13 -23.77
N GLY A 18 14.51 33.37 -24.84
CA GLY A 18 15.69 32.50 -24.97
C GLY A 18 15.36 31.00 -24.92
N PRO A 19 16.36 30.13 -25.18
CA PRO A 19 16.21 28.68 -25.09
C PRO A 19 16.25 28.22 -23.62
N TYR A 20 15.23 27.46 -23.19
CA TYR A 20 15.23 26.75 -21.92
C TYR A 20 15.69 25.31 -22.14
N LEU A 21 16.77 24.93 -21.44
CA LEU A 21 17.31 23.57 -21.43
C LEU A 21 16.97 22.90 -20.09
N SER A 22 16.72 21.59 -20.12
CA SER A 22 16.62 20.77 -18.90
C SER A 22 17.88 20.91 -18.04
N GLN A 23 17.69 21.20 -16.75
CA GLN A 23 18.74 21.19 -15.73
C GLN A 23 18.70 19.91 -14.86
N PHE A 24 17.96 18.89 -15.29
CA PHE A 24 17.80 17.65 -14.53
C PHE A 24 19.05 16.78 -14.68
N ASN A 25 19.69 16.43 -13.56
CA ASN A 25 20.77 15.45 -13.56
C ASN A 25 20.19 14.03 -13.59
N ASP A 26 20.55 13.25 -14.61
CA ASP A 26 20.20 11.83 -14.72
C ASP A 26 20.50 11.12 -13.40
N THR A 27 19.44 10.66 -12.74
CA THR A 27 19.53 10.05 -11.42
C THR A 27 18.89 8.68 -11.50
N SER A 28 19.57 7.68 -10.92
CA SER A 28 19.05 6.33 -10.82
C SER A 28 18.91 5.93 -9.36
N MET A 29 17.91 5.09 -9.09
CA MET A 29 17.68 4.48 -7.79
C MET A 29 17.51 2.98 -7.97
N ASN A 30 18.08 2.22 -7.07
CA ASN A 30 17.98 0.77 -7.03
C ASN A 30 17.50 0.33 -5.65
N GLN A 31 16.64 -0.69 -5.66
CA GLN A 31 16.15 -1.34 -4.47
C GLN A 31 16.29 -2.85 -4.63
N PHE A 32 16.97 -3.47 -3.69
CA PHE A 32 16.99 -4.92 -3.52
C PHE A 32 16.01 -5.32 -2.43
N SER A 33 15.37 -6.47 -2.56
CA SER A 33 14.45 -6.95 -1.52
C SER A 33 14.37 -8.47 -1.44
N VAL A 34 14.34 -8.97 -0.22
CA VAL A 34 14.12 -10.38 0.13
C VAL A 34 12.85 -10.46 0.96
N TYR A 35 12.01 -11.43 0.66
CA TYR A 35 10.74 -11.64 1.37
C TYR A 35 10.49 -13.13 1.57
N GLY A 36 9.69 -13.44 2.58
CA GLY A 36 9.23 -14.78 2.87
C GLY A 36 7.96 -14.74 3.71
N SER A 37 7.17 -15.81 3.61
CA SER A 37 5.94 -15.98 4.37
C SER A 37 5.85 -17.41 4.89
N LEU A 38 5.30 -17.56 6.09
CA LEU A 38 5.02 -18.82 6.75
C LEU A 38 3.52 -18.96 6.92
N PHE A 39 2.98 -20.09 6.48
CA PHE A 39 1.58 -20.45 6.63
C PHE A 39 1.48 -21.59 7.62
N LEU A 40 0.80 -21.34 8.74
CA LEU A 40 0.63 -22.29 9.82
C LEU A 40 -0.85 -22.63 9.95
N HIS A 41 -1.14 -23.93 10.02
CA HIS A 41 -2.48 -24.47 10.17
C HIS A 41 -2.54 -25.27 11.46
N PHE A 42 -3.53 -24.98 12.31
CA PHE A 42 -3.72 -25.59 13.62
C PHE A 42 -5.19 -25.95 13.82
N LEU A 43 -5.47 -26.81 14.80
CA LEU A 43 -6.83 -27.22 15.17
C LEU A 43 -7.63 -27.75 13.96
N ASP A 44 -7.09 -28.76 13.27
CA ASP A 44 -7.72 -29.35 12.08
C ASP A 44 -8.12 -28.31 11.01
N ASP A 45 -7.22 -27.36 10.72
CA ASP A 45 -7.38 -26.24 9.77
C ASP A 45 -8.40 -25.15 10.17
N ASP A 46 -8.93 -25.18 11.39
CA ASP A 46 -9.80 -24.12 11.87
C ASP A 46 -9.02 -22.84 12.18
N LEU A 47 -7.82 -22.95 12.75
CA LEU A 47 -6.94 -21.81 13.01
C LEU A 47 -5.84 -21.73 11.95
N ASN A 48 -5.85 -20.66 11.18
CA ASN A 48 -4.86 -20.39 10.14
C ASN A 48 -4.11 -19.12 10.48
N ILE A 49 -2.78 -19.15 10.46
CA ILE A 49 -1.94 -18.00 10.75
C ILE A 49 -0.94 -17.84 9.62
N GLU A 50 -0.96 -16.68 8.97
CA GLU A 50 0.09 -16.27 8.05
C GLU A 50 1.00 -15.23 8.71
N ILE A 51 2.30 -15.43 8.60
CA ILE A 51 3.32 -14.48 9.05
C ILE A 51 4.26 -14.21 7.90
N GLY A 52 4.39 -12.96 7.49
CA GLY A 52 5.27 -12.55 6.41
C GLY A 52 6.26 -11.48 6.84
N GLY A 53 7.38 -11.44 6.15
CA GLY A 53 8.41 -10.43 6.31
C GLY A 53 9.05 -10.10 4.99
N ARG A 54 9.44 -8.84 4.82
CA ARG A 54 10.20 -8.36 3.67
C ARG A 54 11.26 -7.37 4.12
N ALA A 55 12.52 -7.69 3.87
CA ALA A 55 13.62 -6.77 4.02
C ALA A 55 13.90 -6.11 2.67
N ASN A 56 14.01 -4.79 2.66
CA ASN A 56 14.35 -4.00 1.50
C ASN A 56 15.65 -3.25 1.80
N ASP A 57 16.51 -3.11 0.81
CA ASP A 57 17.67 -2.23 0.84
C ASP A 57 17.55 -1.27 -0.34
N HIS A 58 17.46 0.02 -0.04
CA HIS A 58 17.28 1.08 -1.03
C HIS A 58 18.53 1.96 -1.04
N SER A 59 19.12 2.23 -2.21
CA SER A 59 20.44 2.89 -2.27
C SER A 59 20.54 4.25 -1.59
N ARG A 60 19.44 5.02 -1.57
CA ARG A 60 19.37 6.28 -0.82
C ARG A 60 18.98 6.14 0.65
N TYR A 61 18.01 5.30 0.96
CA TYR A 61 17.34 5.27 2.27
C TYR A 61 17.79 4.12 3.17
N GLY A 62 18.70 3.28 2.67
CA GLY A 62 19.21 2.11 3.36
C GLY A 62 18.16 1.02 3.56
N GLY A 63 18.34 0.26 4.65
CA GLY A 63 17.51 -0.89 4.98
C GLY A 63 16.14 -0.49 5.55
N ASN A 64 15.08 -1.11 5.04
CA ASN A 64 13.73 -1.04 5.60
C ASN A 64 13.04 -2.41 5.59
N SER A 65 12.41 -2.77 6.71
CA SER A 65 11.64 -4.02 6.81
C SER A 65 10.14 -3.75 6.88
N THR A 66 9.37 -4.61 6.24
CA THR A 66 7.92 -4.69 6.40
C THR A 66 7.52 -6.08 6.87
N PHE A 67 6.42 -6.17 7.62
CA PHE A 67 5.87 -7.42 8.11
C PHE A 67 4.37 -7.52 7.80
N THR A 68 3.87 -8.75 7.81
CA THR A 68 2.45 -9.08 7.75
C THR A 68 2.12 -10.14 8.79
N PHE A 69 0.96 -10.04 9.42
CA PHE A 69 0.42 -11.01 10.35
C PHE A 69 -1.08 -11.14 10.10
N ASN A 70 -1.52 -12.29 9.58
CA ASN A 70 -2.91 -12.54 9.20
C ASN A 70 -3.45 -13.79 9.90
N PRO A 71 -3.99 -13.67 11.13
CA PRO A 71 -4.72 -14.75 11.78
C PRO A 71 -6.13 -14.87 11.23
N SER A 72 -6.62 -16.09 11.05
CA SER A 72 -8.03 -16.37 10.83
C SER A 72 -8.48 -17.64 11.56
N TYR A 73 -9.70 -17.61 12.07
CA TYR A 73 -10.28 -18.71 12.83
C TYR A 73 -11.69 -19.05 12.31
N ARG A 74 -11.90 -20.32 12.00
CA ARG A 74 -13.20 -20.87 11.63
C ARG A 74 -13.99 -21.16 12.91
N LEU A 75 -15.07 -20.41 13.13
CA LEU A 75 -15.98 -20.62 14.26
C LEU A 75 -16.98 -21.75 13.98
N SER A 76 -17.30 -21.96 12.71
CA SER A 76 -18.13 -23.05 12.20
C SER A 76 -17.96 -23.16 10.68
N ASP A 77 -18.55 -24.17 10.04
CA ASP A 77 -18.56 -24.32 8.58
C ASP A 77 -19.02 -23.07 7.82
N ARG A 78 -19.82 -22.21 8.47
CA ARG A 78 -20.39 -21.01 7.86
C ARG A 78 -19.74 -19.72 8.30
N PHE A 79 -18.99 -19.69 9.41
CA PHE A 79 -18.48 -18.44 9.99
C PHE A 79 -16.96 -18.50 10.18
N ARG A 80 -16.28 -17.45 9.72
CA ARG A 80 -14.86 -17.24 9.92
C ARG A 80 -14.63 -15.82 10.41
N VAL A 81 -13.80 -15.66 11.43
CA VAL A 81 -13.26 -14.36 11.83
C VAL A 81 -11.81 -14.27 11.39
N PHE A 82 -11.34 -13.08 11.07
CA PHE A 82 -9.97 -12.86 10.66
C PHE A 82 -9.51 -11.47 11.06
N GLY A 83 -8.20 -11.32 11.17
CA GLY A 83 -7.56 -10.03 11.30
C GLY A 83 -6.34 -9.95 10.38
N SER A 84 -5.85 -8.74 10.18
CA SER A 84 -4.59 -8.48 9.50
C SER A 84 -3.89 -7.30 10.18
N VAL A 85 -2.59 -7.44 10.37
CA VAL A 85 -1.70 -6.32 10.69
C VAL A 85 -0.55 -6.35 9.70
N ALA A 86 -0.43 -5.28 8.91
CA ALA A 86 0.58 -5.19 7.86
C ALA A 86 1.23 -3.81 7.85
N SER A 87 2.55 -3.77 7.82
CA SER A 87 3.29 -2.52 7.63
C SER A 87 3.57 -2.27 6.14
N GLY A 88 3.45 -1.02 5.69
CA GLY A 88 3.81 -0.56 4.36
C GLY A 88 5.01 0.39 4.37
N TYR A 89 5.74 0.41 3.27
CA TYR A 89 6.86 1.31 3.03
C TYR A 89 6.84 1.80 1.58
N LYS A 90 7.03 3.11 1.40
CA LYS A 90 7.07 3.75 0.08
C LYS A 90 8.18 4.80 0.06
N ALA A 91 9.22 4.54 -0.73
CA ALA A 91 10.25 5.54 -0.99
C ALA A 91 9.72 6.64 -1.93
N PRO A 92 10.19 7.89 -1.79
CA PRO A 92 9.90 8.96 -2.74
C PRO A 92 10.41 8.62 -4.13
N THR A 93 9.70 9.07 -5.16
CA THR A 93 10.13 8.86 -6.54
C THR A 93 11.26 9.80 -6.91
N ILE A 94 12.01 9.46 -7.97
CA ILE A 94 13.09 10.31 -8.49
C ILE A 94 12.54 11.70 -8.87
N TYR A 95 11.33 11.76 -9.44
CA TYR A 95 10.64 13.01 -9.75
C TYR A 95 10.39 13.87 -8.50
N GLN A 96 9.83 13.27 -7.45
CA GLN A 96 9.54 13.99 -6.20
C GLN A 96 10.81 14.54 -5.53
N LEU A 97 11.96 13.93 -5.79
CA LEU A 97 13.23 14.29 -5.19
C LEU A 97 14.01 15.33 -6.00
N TYR A 98 13.91 15.29 -7.33
CA TYR A 98 14.85 15.99 -8.23
C TYR A 98 14.19 16.78 -9.35
N ASP A 99 12.86 16.85 -9.43
CA ASP A 99 12.21 17.78 -10.35
C ASP A 99 12.77 19.19 -10.14
N VAL A 100 13.07 19.88 -11.25
CA VAL A 100 13.79 21.17 -11.25
C VAL A 100 12.98 22.27 -10.56
N PHE A 101 11.66 22.18 -10.57
CA PHE A 101 10.77 23.22 -10.05
C PHE A 101 10.20 22.85 -8.68
N SER A 102 9.94 21.56 -8.45
CA SER A 102 9.13 21.07 -7.34
C SER A 102 9.82 20.04 -6.45
N GLY A 103 10.99 19.56 -6.87
CA GLY A 103 11.70 18.45 -6.23
C GLY A 103 12.21 18.82 -4.85
N ASN A 104 12.11 17.87 -3.92
CA ASN A 104 12.63 18.02 -2.57
C ASN A 104 13.55 16.85 -2.20
N PRO A 105 14.88 17.03 -2.20
CA PRO A 105 15.83 15.99 -1.80
C PRO A 105 15.72 15.58 -0.32
N GLU A 106 15.07 16.35 0.53
CA GLU A 106 14.95 16.06 1.96
C GLU A 106 13.79 15.12 2.29
N LEU A 107 13.01 14.70 1.29
CA LEU A 107 11.87 13.80 1.50
C LEU A 107 12.30 12.48 2.15
N LYS A 108 11.53 12.10 3.15
CA LYS A 108 11.63 10.81 3.84
C LYS A 108 10.67 9.79 3.22
N PRO A 109 10.96 8.50 3.33
CA PRO A 109 10.01 7.47 2.94
C PRO A 109 8.75 7.48 3.80
N GLU A 110 7.61 7.26 3.16
CA GLU A 110 6.32 7.05 3.81
C GLU A 110 6.30 5.66 4.46
N ARG A 111 5.80 5.61 5.69
CA ARG A 111 5.59 4.38 6.44
C ARG A 111 4.12 4.29 6.81
N SER A 112 3.57 3.09 6.77
CA SER A 112 2.20 2.87 7.22
C SER A 112 2.06 1.58 8.01
N VAL A 113 1.07 1.53 8.88
CA VAL A 113 0.60 0.29 9.50
C VAL A 113 -0.91 0.20 9.31
N ASN A 114 -1.33 -0.89 8.68
CA ASN A 114 -2.71 -1.20 8.39
C ASN A 114 -3.17 -2.29 9.36
N TYR A 115 -4.34 -2.08 9.93
CA TYR A 115 -5.02 -2.99 10.83
C TYR A 115 -6.38 -3.29 10.23
N GLU A 116 -6.71 -4.56 10.10
CA GLU A 116 -8.02 -5.01 9.65
C GLU A 116 -8.56 -6.06 10.61
N ALA A 117 -9.85 -6.03 10.85
CA ALA A 117 -10.57 -7.06 11.58
C ALA A 117 -11.91 -7.28 10.91
N GLY A 118 -12.29 -8.53 10.69
CA GLY A 118 -13.49 -8.84 9.96
C GLY A 118 -14.10 -10.19 10.28
N ILE A 119 -15.34 -10.33 9.81
CA ILE A 119 -16.12 -11.55 9.88
C ILE A 119 -16.61 -11.88 8.48
N GLN A 120 -16.52 -13.15 8.13
CA GLN A 120 -17.06 -13.70 6.91
C GLN A 120 -18.09 -14.79 7.26
N GLN A 121 -19.20 -14.74 6.56
CA GLN A 121 -20.26 -15.72 6.64
C GLN A 121 -20.54 -16.31 5.26
N THR A 122 -20.43 -17.62 5.12
CA THR A 122 -20.61 -18.34 3.85
C THR A 122 -21.75 -19.36 3.97
N GLY A 123 -22.66 -19.34 3.01
CA GLY A 123 -23.68 -20.36 2.77
C GLY A 123 -23.45 -21.07 1.43
N LYS A 124 -24.34 -22.01 1.07
CA LYS A 124 -24.21 -22.80 -0.17
C LYS A 124 -24.22 -21.94 -1.46
N LYS A 125 -24.95 -20.83 -1.43
CA LYS A 125 -25.17 -19.96 -2.60
C LYS A 125 -24.99 -18.48 -2.26
N TRP A 126 -24.32 -18.16 -1.15
CA TRP A 126 -24.09 -16.79 -0.76
C TRP A 126 -22.88 -16.65 0.15
N SER A 127 -22.31 -15.46 0.18
CA SER A 127 -21.21 -15.06 1.07
C SER A 127 -21.41 -13.62 1.48
N ASN A 128 -21.11 -13.31 2.74
CA ASN A 128 -21.10 -11.97 3.30
C ASN A 128 -19.76 -11.75 4.01
N ARG A 129 -19.19 -10.58 3.90
CA ARG A 129 -17.95 -10.21 4.57
C ARG A 129 -18.03 -8.77 5.04
N ILE A 130 -17.74 -8.54 6.30
CA ILE A 130 -17.66 -7.21 6.90
C ILE A 130 -16.26 -7.04 7.45
N VAL A 131 -15.61 -5.93 7.12
CA VAL A 131 -14.26 -5.58 7.57
C VAL A 131 -14.27 -4.18 8.14
N TYR A 132 -13.74 -4.01 9.34
CA TYR A 132 -13.28 -2.72 9.81
C TYR A 132 -11.79 -2.60 9.52
N PHE A 133 -11.39 -1.48 8.91
CA PHE A 133 -9.99 -1.20 8.62
C PHE A 133 -9.57 0.13 9.25
N PHE A 134 -8.31 0.17 9.68
CA PHE A 134 -7.65 1.37 10.20
C PHE A 134 -6.22 1.41 9.66
N ARG A 135 -5.86 2.51 9.03
CA ARG A 135 -4.56 2.77 8.44
C ARG A 135 -3.96 4.00 9.09
N ASP A 136 -2.77 3.81 9.66
CA ASP A 136 -1.94 4.90 10.17
C ASP A 136 -0.77 5.13 9.22
N ILE A 137 -0.59 6.36 8.75
CA ILE A 137 0.44 6.75 7.79
C ILE A 137 1.29 7.86 8.39
N ASP A 138 2.60 7.63 8.45
CA ASP A 138 3.60 8.59 8.91
C ASP A 138 4.52 8.99 7.73
N ASN A 139 4.92 10.27 7.70
CA ASN A 139 5.73 10.87 6.63
C ASN A 139 5.14 10.67 5.23
N GLY A 140 3.82 10.78 5.08
CA GLY A 140 3.21 10.61 3.76
C GLY A 140 3.58 11.74 2.81
N LEU A 141 3.70 11.41 1.53
CA LEU A 141 4.23 12.31 0.51
C LEU A 141 3.10 13.08 -0.16
N ASP A 142 3.16 14.41 -0.12
CA ASP A 142 2.17 15.27 -0.75
C ASP A 142 2.82 16.50 -1.40
N PHE A 143 2.03 17.25 -2.18
CA PHE A 143 2.45 18.43 -2.92
C PHE A 143 1.79 19.67 -2.32
N ASP A 144 2.59 20.66 -1.90
CA ASP A 144 2.05 21.92 -1.40
C ASP A 144 1.80 22.89 -2.56
N TYR A 145 0.52 23.22 -2.80
CA TYR A 145 0.11 24.15 -3.85
C TYR A 145 0.46 25.62 -3.57
N ASN A 146 0.95 25.97 -2.37
CA ASN A 146 1.39 27.32 -2.05
C ASN A 146 2.88 27.51 -2.34
N SER A 147 3.72 26.59 -1.84
CA SER A 147 5.17 26.63 -2.08
C SER A 147 5.60 25.95 -3.38
N PHE A 148 4.71 25.17 -4.02
CA PHE A 148 4.96 24.35 -5.21
C PHE A 148 6.08 23.31 -5.02
N VAL A 149 6.24 22.80 -3.79
CA VAL A 149 7.29 21.82 -3.45
C VAL A 149 6.67 20.58 -2.79
N TYR A 150 7.26 19.41 -3.05
CA TYR A 150 6.89 18.19 -2.36
C TYR A 150 7.32 18.21 -0.89
N PHE A 151 6.46 17.68 -0.01
CA PHE A 151 6.75 17.60 1.42
C PHE A 151 6.24 16.29 2.05
N ASN A 152 6.71 16.00 3.26
CA ASN A 152 6.16 14.92 4.08
C ASN A 152 5.11 15.49 5.05
N PHE A 153 3.85 15.09 4.94
CA PHE A 153 2.89 15.36 6.01
C PHE A 153 3.19 14.48 7.23
N VAL A 154 2.92 15.00 8.42
CA VAL A 154 3.30 14.34 9.68
C VAL A 154 2.55 13.03 9.86
N LYS A 155 1.22 13.07 9.73
CA LYS A 155 0.36 11.95 10.06
C LYS A 155 -0.97 11.98 9.31
N GLN A 156 -1.42 10.83 8.82
CA GLN A 156 -2.76 10.64 8.26
C GLN A 156 -3.34 9.34 8.81
N LYS A 157 -4.58 9.42 9.31
CA LYS A 157 -5.35 8.26 9.76
C LYS A 157 -6.55 8.10 8.86
N VAL A 158 -6.74 6.89 8.34
CA VAL A 158 -7.88 6.53 7.50
C VAL A 158 -8.53 5.30 8.10
N HIS A 159 -9.83 5.32 8.29
CA HIS A 159 -10.54 4.17 8.82
C HIS A 159 -11.97 4.12 8.30
N GLY A 160 -12.52 2.93 8.28
CA GLY A 160 -13.78 2.69 7.62
C GLY A 160 -14.30 1.29 7.85
N VAL A 161 -15.50 1.06 7.31
CA VAL A 161 -16.11 -0.26 7.23
C VAL A 161 -16.32 -0.60 5.77
N GLU A 162 -15.96 -1.83 5.40
CA GLU A 162 -16.27 -2.42 4.11
C GLU A 162 -17.24 -3.58 4.30
N TYR A 163 -18.24 -3.63 3.45
CA TYR A 163 -19.18 -4.74 3.37
C TYR A 163 -19.20 -5.28 1.95
N GLU A 164 -19.04 -6.58 1.82
CA GLU A 164 -19.11 -7.31 0.56
C GLU A 164 -20.15 -8.42 0.67
N PHE A 165 -20.95 -8.58 -0.38
CA PHE A 165 -21.86 -9.70 -0.50
C PHE A 165 -21.78 -10.34 -1.87
N THR A 166 -22.08 -11.63 -1.91
CA THR A 166 -22.26 -12.40 -3.14
C THR A 166 -23.42 -13.35 -2.91
N ALA A 167 -24.30 -13.48 -3.90
CA ALA A 167 -25.44 -14.39 -3.87
C ALA A 167 -25.63 -15.02 -5.25
N GLN A 168 -26.05 -16.28 -5.28
CA GLN A 168 -26.39 -17.03 -6.48
C GLN A 168 -27.85 -17.47 -6.40
N PRO A 169 -28.82 -16.60 -6.75
CA PRO A 169 -30.24 -16.95 -6.68
C PRO A 169 -30.60 -18.14 -7.57
N THR A 170 -29.89 -18.31 -8.70
CA THR A 170 -30.01 -19.46 -9.61
C THR A 170 -28.61 -19.91 -10.04
N ASP A 171 -28.50 -21.10 -10.63
CA ASP A 171 -27.20 -21.64 -11.07
C ASP A 171 -26.59 -20.89 -12.29
N LYS A 172 -27.36 -19.96 -12.88
CA LYS A 172 -26.94 -19.14 -14.03
C LYS A 172 -26.72 -17.67 -13.68
N LEU A 173 -27.05 -17.25 -12.46
CA LEU A 173 -27.02 -15.85 -12.04
C LEU A 173 -26.21 -15.71 -10.76
N THR A 174 -25.16 -14.90 -10.81
CA THR A 174 -24.42 -14.43 -9.63
C THR A 174 -24.63 -12.93 -9.48
N LEU A 175 -25.02 -12.52 -8.28
CA LEU A 175 -25.10 -11.13 -7.87
C LEU A 175 -23.98 -10.88 -6.87
N SER A 176 -23.23 -9.80 -7.05
CA SER A 176 -22.22 -9.36 -6.10
C SER A 176 -22.32 -7.85 -5.91
N GLY A 177 -21.90 -7.38 -4.75
CA GLY A 177 -21.81 -5.97 -4.45
C GLY A 177 -20.87 -5.71 -3.31
N ASN A 178 -20.28 -4.52 -3.30
CA ASN A 178 -19.39 -4.04 -2.26
C ASN A 178 -19.76 -2.61 -1.88
N TYR A 179 -19.56 -2.26 -0.63
CA TYR A 179 -19.81 -0.93 -0.09
C TYR A 179 -18.73 -0.57 0.92
N THR A 180 -18.08 0.56 0.71
CA THR A 180 -17.06 1.09 1.62
C THR A 180 -17.54 2.41 2.18
N PHE A 181 -17.49 2.54 3.50
CA PHE A 181 -17.80 3.76 4.23
C PHE A 181 -16.56 4.24 5.00
N LEU A 182 -16.17 5.50 4.76
CA LEU A 182 -15.04 6.14 5.43
C LEU A 182 -15.55 7.07 6.53
N PHE A 183 -14.86 7.07 7.68
CA PHE A 183 -15.12 7.98 8.79
C PHE A 183 -14.22 9.22 8.75
#